data_AF-A0A358DRY4-F1
#
_entry.id   AF-A0A358DRY4-F1
#
_cell.length_a   1.000
_cell.length_b   1.000
_cell.length_c   1.000
_cell.angle_alpha   90.00
_cell.angle_beta   90.00
_cell.angle_gamma   90.00
#
_symmetry.space_group_name_H-M   'P 1'
#
loop_
_entity.id
_entity.type
_entity.pdbx_description
1 polymer ?
#
loop_
_entity_poly.entity_id
_entity_poly.type
_entity_poly.pdbx_seq_one_letter_code
_entity_poly.pdbx_strand_id
1 'polypeptide(L)'
;MSRIRVRLSLGFLLIACTTPQETSEGTDGGILVLDAHGGPRGGGLSLPGNPQLESQIPEQFVHVYRIGGFYIMGTDERPLETDRQDRTGEEAVQQAVDLFSSLLDGDDDGDVDDPVLLENLAKHFVFAVGHESSLSPFEDDFDRRTGRYVMAMKTDVWPFFPDWNGRGFSLLRIGSSLWRPPNMNALWEECFHTVTEAYNRHRPEWSFSPEGVFGRSMQADIEAQAYDIEEQNRLEGGHYDWSTAVNEYIHQIWLVNQGGQAAVLTAPQIGVLDVMKATPGFPMSMDKDAERSLAVRVR
;
A
#
# COMPACT_ATOMS: atom_id res chain seq x y z
N MET A 1 8.48 -27.16 -11.33
CA MET A 1 7.50 -26.31 -12.04
C MET A 1 6.18 -26.39 -11.28
N SER A 2 6.07 -25.61 -10.21
CA SER A 2 4.85 -25.52 -9.41
C SER A 2 3.82 -24.69 -10.19
N ARG A 3 2.61 -25.22 -10.35
CA ARG A 3 1.51 -24.52 -11.01
C ARG A 3 0.88 -23.60 -9.98
N ILE A 4 1.22 -22.31 -10.02
CA ILE A 4 0.51 -21.27 -9.28
C ILE A 4 -0.90 -21.21 -9.88
N ARG A 5 -1.90 -21.60 -9.08
CA ARG A 5 -3.31 -21.40 -9.41
C ARG A 5 -3.72 -20.08 -8.77
N VAL A 6 -3.60 -18.99 -9.52
CA VAL A 6 -4.21 -17.71 -9.13
C VAL A 6 -5.71 -17.84 -9.39
N ARG A 7 -6.50 -17.81 -8.31
CA ARG A 7 -7.91 -17.40 -8.36
C ARG A 7 -7.95 -16.14 -7.50
N LEU A 8 -8.06 -14.98 -8.15
CA LEU A 8 -8.34 -13.72 -7.49
C LEU A 8 -9.82 -13.39 -7.66
N SER A 9 -10.43 -12.99 -6.55
CA SER A 9 -11.83 -12.61 -6.43
C SER A 9 -12.04 -11.19 -6.94
N LEU A 10 -13.17 -11.01 -7.63
CA LEU A 10 -13.62 -9.82 -8.35
C LEU A 10 -14.13 -8.73 -7.38
N GLY A 11 -13.62 -7.51 -7.50
CA GLY A 11 -14.27 -6.29 -7.00
C GLY A 11 -14.54 -5.30 -8.14
N PHE A 12 -15.66 -5.43 -8.84
CA PHE A 12 -16.12 -4.42 -9.82
C PHE A 12 -16.73 -3.21 -9.08
N LEU A 13 -16.23 -1.99 -9.34
CA LEU A 13 -16.93 -0.76 -8.95
C LEU A 13 -17.35 0.04 -10.19
N LEU A 14 -18.67 0.06 -10.44
CA LEU A 14 -19.35 1.06 -11.27
C LEU A 14 -19.57 2.32 -10.43
N ILE A 15 -18.95 3.44 -10.79
CA ILE A 15 -19.23 4.75 -10.18
C ILE A 15 -20.43 5.38 -10.90
N ALA A 16 -21.57 5.47 -10.21
CA ALA A 16 -22.71 6.28 -10.63
C ALA A 16 -22.57 7.69 -10.04
N CYS A 17 -22.52 8.71 -10.92
CA CYS A 17 -22.52 10.11 -10.54
C CYS A 17 -23.87 10.53 -9.95
N THR A 18 -23.87 11.02 -8.71
CA THR A 18 -24.93 11.90 -8.20
C THR A 18 -24.30 13.09 -7.48
N THR A 19 -24.72 14.29 -7.89
CA THR A 19 -24.29 15.59 -7.37
C THR A 19 -24.76 15.81 -5.92
N PRO A 20 -23.94 16.36 -5.01
CA PRO A 20 -24.41 16.78 -3.70
C PRO A 20 -25.13 18.14 -3.77
N GLN A 21 -26.26 18.21 -3.08
CA GLN A 21 -27.03 19.41 -2.83
C GLN A 21 -26.54 20.03 -1.51
N GLU A 22 -26.19 21.32 -1.54
CA GLU A 22 -25.74 22.11 -0.39
C GLU A 22 -26.83 22.25 0.68
N THR A 23 -26.45 22.10 1.95
CA THR A 23 -27.07 22.83 3.07
C THR A 23 -26.01 23.15 4.11
N SER A 24 -25.88 24.44 4.41
CA SER A 24 -25.07 25.08 5.43
C SER A 24 -25.68 25.02 6.83
N GLU A 25 -24.83 25.06 7.86
CA GLU A 25 -24.99 25.55 9.25
C GLU A 25 -23.96 24.74 10.08
N GLY A 26 -23.15 25.23 11.02
CA GLY A 26 -22.96 26.49 11.72
C GLY A 26 -21.82 26.25 12.73
N THR A 27 -21.15 27.33 13.11
CA THR A 27 -20.00 27.50 14.01
C THR A 27 -19.96 26.68 15.31
N ASP A 28 -18.76 26.24 15.72
CA ASP A 28 -18.20 26.69 17.02
C ASP A 28 -16.68 26.51 17.14
N GLY A 29 -16.05 27.50 17.77
CA GLY A 29 -14.59 27.66 17.86
C GLY A 29 -13.94 26.87 19.00
N GLY A 30 -12.72 26.38 18.74
CA GLY A 30 -11.82 25.84 19.73
C GLY A 30 -10.42 26.40 19.51
N ILE A 31 -10.05 27.39 20.33
CA ILE A 31 -8.70 27.95 20.43
C ILE A 31 -7.79 26.89 21.07
N LEU A 32 -6.66 26.55 20.44
CA LEU A 32 -5.58 25.81 21.09
C LEU A 32 -4.32 26.69 21.18
N VAL A 33 -3.83 26.72 22.41
CA VAL A 33 -2.79 27.60 22.97
C VAL A 33 -1.41 27.06 22.61
N LEU A 34 -0.51 27.95 22.17
CA LEU A 34 0.93 27.69 22.09
C LEU A 34 1.51 27.67 23.51
N ASP A 35 2.39 26.72 23.80
CA ASP A 35 3.28 26.86 24.95
C ASP A 35 4.75 26.69 24.58
N ALA A 36 5.56 27.57 25.17
CA ALA A 36 6.98 27.69 24.98
C ALA A 36 7.72 26.98 26.13
N HIS A 37 8.82 26.30 25.79
CA HIS A 37 9.87 25.74 26.67
C HIS A 37 9.72 24.28 27.17
N GLY A 38 10.43 23.36 26.51
CA GLY A 38 11.51 22.58 27.17
C GLY A 38 11.20 21.23 27.83
N GLY A 39 10.94 20.19 27.02
CA GLY A 39 11.23 18.75 27.27
C GLY A 39 10.10 17.88 27.83
N PRO A 40 10.11 16.53 27.68
CA PRO A 40 10.75 15.67 26.67
C PRO A 40 9.84 15.45 25.43
N ARG A 41 10.43 15.20 24.25
CA ARG A 41 9.69 14.83 23.03
C ARG A 41 9.30 13.36 23.13
N GLY A 42 8.01 13.09 23.24
CA GLY A 42 7.43 11.75 23.32
C GLY A 42 5.94 11.88 23.45
N GLY A 43 5.24 11.83 22.32
CA GLY A 43 3.79 11.96 22.27
C GLY A 43 3.33 12.35 20.89
N GLY A 44 3.58 11.50 19.90
CA GLY A 44 2.75 11.51 18.69
C GLY A 44 1.30 11.48 19.17
N LEU A 45 0.53 12.50 18.82
CA LEU A 45 -0.89 12.58 19.16
C LEU A 45 -1.53 11.30 18.64
N SER A 46 -1.88 10.37 19.54
CA SER A 46 -2.69 9.20 19.18
C SER A 46 -4.02 9.73 18.66
N LEU A 47 -4.11 9.95 17.35
CA LEU A 47 -5.34 10.30 16.67
C LEU A 47 -6.40 9.26 17.07
N PRO A 48 -7.64 9.67 17.41
CA PRO A 48 -8.64 8.74 17.89
C PRO A 48 -8.97 7.69 16.82
N GLY A 49 -9.12 6.43 17.25
CA GLY A 49 -9.60 5.36 16.38
C GLY A 49 -11.09 5.50 16.04
N ASN A 50 -11.63 4.51 15.33
CA ASN A 50 -13.04 4.39 14.99
C ASN A 50 -13.66 3.15 15.66
N PRO A 51 -14.24 3.29 16.88
CA PRO A 51 -14.83 2.16 17.61
C PRO A 51 -15.94 1.43 16.84
N GLN A 52 -16.67 2.13 15.96
CA GLN A 52 -17.69 1.51 15.12
C GLN A 52 -17.07 0.59 14.07
N LEU A 53 -15.93 0.98 13.49
CA LEU A 53 -15.20 0.13 12.55
C LEU A 53 -14.54 -1.04 13.28
N GLU A 54 -13.91 -0.79 14.44
CA GLU A 54 -13.29 -1.83 15.28
C GLU A 54 -14.27 -2.94 15.66
N SER A 55 -15.51 -2.59 16.02
CA SER A 55 -16.57 -3.54 16.36
C SER A 55 -17.00 -4.44 15.18
N GLN A 56 -16.64 -4.07 13.96
CA GLN A 56 -16.95 -4.82 12.74
C GLN A 56 -15.81 -5.72 12.28
N ILE A 57 -14.64 -5.64 12.92
CA ILE A 57 -13.48 -6.50 12.62
C ILE A 57 -13.70 -7.88 13.24
N PRO A 58 -13.80 -8.96 12.42
CA PRO A 58 -14.07 -10.30 12.92
C PRO A 58 -13.02 -10.78 13.92
N GLU A 59 -13.42 -11.69 14.82
CA GLU A 59 -12.54 -12.23 15.87
C GLU A 59 -11.34 -13.03 15.32
N GLN A 60 -11.44 -13.55 14.10
CA GLN A 60 -10.33 -14.27 13.45
C GLN A 60 -9.09 -13.39 13.23
N PHE A 61 -9.26 -12.07 13.18
CA PHE A 61 -8.16 -11.11 13.07
C PHE A 61 -7.59 -10.80 14.45
N VAL A 62 -6.76 -11.68 14.98
CA VAL A 62 -6.26 -11.57 16.37
C VAL A 62 -5.19 -10.50 16.55
N HIS A 63 -4.58 -10.02 15.46
CA HIS A 63 -3.61 -8.93 15.47
C HIS A 63 -4.21 -7.72 14.77
N VAL A 64 -4.51 -6.65 15.50
CA VAL A 64 -5.13 -5.43 14.95
C VAL A 64 -4.37 -4.22 15.44
N TYR A 65 -3.90 -3.43 14.49
CA TYR A 65 -3.18 -2.19 14.69
C TYR A 65 -3.89 -1.06 13.94
N ARG A 66 -3.61 0.17 14.35
CA ARG A 66 -4.05 1.35 13.60
C ARG A 66 -2.98 2.43 13.59
N ILE A 67 -2.86 3.13 12.47
CA ILE A 67 -2.15 4.41 12.36
C ILE A 67 -3.24 5.45 12.15
N GLY A 68 -3.50 6.27 13.17
CA GLY A 68 -4.71 7.08 13.23
C GLY A 68 -5.98 6.27 13.00
N GLY A 69 -6.70 6.56 11.90
CA GLY A 69 -7.92 5.86 11.49
C GLY A 69 -7.74 4.77 10.43
N PHE A 70 -6.51 4.51 9.97
CA PHE A 70 -6.19 3.44 9.03
C PHE A 70 -5.86 2.16 9.82
N TYR A 71 -6.50 1.05 9.46
CA TYR A 71 -6.40 -0.21 10.19
C TYR A 71 -5.58 -1.25 9.43
N ILE A 72 -4.68 -1.90 10.14
CA ILE A 72 -3.86 -3.02 9.69
C ILE A 72 -4.24 -4.21 10.57
N MET A 73 -4.75 -5.29 9.98
CA MET A 73 -5.28 -6.43 10.73
C MET A 73 -4.79 -7.73 10.12
N GLY A 74 -4.61 -8.76 10.93
CA GLY A 74 -4.29 -10.08 10.41
C GLY A 74 -4.65 -11.23 11.30
N THR A 75 -4.65 -12.41 10.69
CA THR A 75 -4.88 -13.70 11.36
C THR A 75 -3.58 -14.20 11.98
N ASP A 76 -3.66 -15.27 12.78
CA ASP A 76 -2.48 -15.97 13.31
C ASP A 76 -1.96 -17.06 12.37
N GLU A 77 -2.50 -17.11 11.14
CA GLU A 77 -2.14 -18.14 10.17
C GLU A 77 -0.72 -17.92 9.67
N ARG A 78 0.09 -18.98 9.78
CA ARG A 78 1.50 -18.95 9.40
C ARG A 78 1.68 -18.83 7.87
N PRO A 79 2.60 -17.97 7.39
CA PRO A 79 2.98 -17.94 5.98
C PRO A 79 3.48 -19.29 5.45
N LEU A 80 3.13 -19.62 4.20
CA LEU A 80 3.53 -20.90 3.57
C LEU A 80 4.82 -20.78 2.75
N GLU A 81 5.01 -19.67 2.04
CA GLU A 81 6.23 -19.36 1.29
C GLU A 81 7.07 -18.35 2.07
N THR A 82 8.14 -18.82 2.71
CA THR A 82 8.94 -18.00 3.61
C THR A 82 10.36 -18.56 3.78
N ASP A 83 11.25 -17.78 4.39
CA ASP A 83 12.67 -18.10 4.58
C ASP A 83 12.90 -19.17 5.66
N ARG A 84 11.98 -19.28 6.63
CA ARG A 84 12.09 -20.21 7.76
C ARG A 84 10.77 -20.89 8.11
N GLN A 85 10.86 -22.11 8.64
CA GLN A 85 9.68 -22.91 8.95
C GLN A 85 8.97 -22.53 10.26
N ASP A 86 9.35 -21.45 10.93
CA ASP A 86 8.79 -21.03 12.21
C ASP A 86 8.21 -19.61 12.15
N ARG A 87 8.16 -18.98 10.97
CA ARG A 87 7.53 -17.66 10.82
C ARG A 87 6.06 -17.68 11.23
N THR A 88 5.58 -16.64 11.90
CA THR A 88 4.21 -16.55 12.42
C THR A 88 3.34 -15.56 11.65
N GLY A 89 2.02 -15.62 11.84
CA GLY A 89 1.10 -14.60 11.34
C GLY A 89 1.35 -13.24 12.01
N GLU A 90 1.66 -13.22 13.31
CA GLU A 90 2.05 -12.00 14.04
C GLU A 90 3.25 -11.29 13.40
N GLU A 91 4.31 -12.03 13.03
CA GLU A 91 5.48 -11.45 12.35
C GLU A 91 5.09 -10.80 11.02
N ALA A 92 4.18 -11.41 10.25
CA ALA A 92 3.73 -10.83 8.98
C ALA A 92 2.92 -9.55 9.18
N VAL A 93 2.05 -9.51 10.21
CA VAL A 93 1.28 -8.30 10.55
C VAL A 93 2.19 -7.20 11.07
N GLN A 94 3.13 -7.52 11.96
CA GLN A 94 4.09 -6.56 12.49
C GLN A 94 4.95 -5.98 11.37
N GLN A 95 5.41 -6.81 10.43
CA GLN A 95 6.16 -6.32 9.28
C GLN A 95 5.33 -5.33 8.45
N ALA A 96 4.03 -5.59 8.24
CA ALA A 96 3.16 -4.63 7.54
C ALA A 96 3.06 -3.30 8.31
N VAL A 97 2.94 -3.36 9.65
CA VAL A 97 2.93 -2.18 10.53
C VAL A 97 4.20 -1.36 10.39
N ASP A 98 5.36 -2.01 10.39
CA ASP A 98 6.66 -1.34 10.30
C ASP A 98 6.82 -0.68 8.91
N LEU A 99 6.45 -1.38 7.84
CA LEU A 99 6.50 -0.85 6.47
C LEU A 99 5.55 0.33 6.28
N PHE A 100 4.31 0.26 6.79
CA PHE A 100 3.40 1.41 6.74
C PHE A 100 3.89 2.58 7.59
N SER A 101 4.50 2.32 8.74
CA SER A 101 5.10 3.39 9.55
C SER A 101 6.20 4.08 8.76
N SER A 102 7.12 3.33 8.14
CA SER A 102 8.18 3.89 7.30
C SER A 102 7.67 4.62 6.04
N LEU A 103 6.56 4.17 5.45
CA LEU A 103 5.96 4.83 4.28
C LEU A 103 5.25 6.15 4.64
N LEU A 104 4.79 6.30 5.88
CA LEU A 104 4.03 7.46 6.34
C LEU A 104 4.88 8.46 7.13
N ASP A 105 6.04 8.03 7.61
CA ASP A 105 7.06 8.80 8.33
C ASP A 105 8.43 8.47 7.71
N GLY A 106 8.70 9.09 6.57
CA GLY A 106 9.88 8.83 5.75
C GLY A 106 11.14 9.50 6.26
N ASP A 107 11.03 10.49 7.16
CA ASP A 107 12.16 11.10 7.86
C ASP A 107 12.39 10.55 9.28
N ASP A 108 11.53 9.61 9.72
CA ASP A 108 11.58 8.86 10.98
C ASP A 108 11.59 9.79 12.22
N ASP A 109 10.90 10.94 12.10
CA ASP A 109 10.79 11.92 13.18
C ASP A 109 9.67 11.60 14.18
N GLY A 110 8.82 10.61 13.87
CA GLY A 110 7.70 10.12 14.66
C GLY A 110 6.36 10.77 14.33
N ASP A 111 6.31 11.66 13.34
CA ASP A 111 5.10 12.31 12.84
C ASP A 111 4.80 11.88 11.39
N VAL A 112 3.54 12.03 10.98
CA VAL A 112 3.11 11.65 9.62
C VAL A 112 3.49 12.76 8.63
N ASP A 113 4.26 12.42 7.59
CA ASP A 113 4.73 13.33 6.56
C ASP A 113 3.60 13.98 5.75
N ASP A 114 2.57 13.20 5.44
CA ASP A 114 1.39 13.63 4.67
C ASP A 114 0.09 13.25 5.41
N PRO A 115 -0.44 14.13 6.27
CA PRO A 115 -1.70 13.86 6.98
C PRO A 115 -2.90 13.64 6.04
N VAL A 116 -2.91 14.25 4.86
CA VAL A 116 -4.00 14.08 3.88
C VAL A 116 -3.97 12.69 3.27
N LEU A 117 -2.79 12.13 3.03
CA LEU A 117 -2.62 10.72 2.65
C LEU A 117 -3.22 9.80 3.72
N LEU A 118 -2.89 10.02 5.00
CA LEU A 118 -3.40 9.19 6.10
C LEU A 118 -4.93 9.26 6.21
N GLU A 119 -5.52 10.45 6.05
CA GLU A 119 -6.98 10.61 6.03
C GLU A 119 -7.62 9.81 4.89
N ASN A 120 -7.00 9.79 3.71
CA ASN A 120 -7.50 9.02 2.56
C ASN A 120 -7.36 7.51 2.78
N LEU A 121 -6.24 7.05 3.36
CA LEU A 121 -6.07 5.67 3.80
C LEU A 121 -7.19 5.26 4.76
N ALA A 122 -7.39 6.03 5.84
CA ALA A 122 -8.41 5.77 6.86
C ALA A 122 -9.85 5.77 6.32
N LYS A 123 -10.12 6.61 5.31
CA LYS A 123 -11.44 6.76 4.70
C LYS A 123 -11.78 5.64 3.73
N HIS A 124 -10.79 5.17 2.97
CA HIS A 124 -11.04 4.33 1.79
C HIS A 124 -10.49 2.91 1.91
N PHE A 125 -9.57 2.64 2.83
CA PHE A 125 -8.83 1.40 2.87
C PHE A 125 -8.74 0.81 4.27
N VAL A 126 -8.53 -0.51 4.29
CA VAL A 126 -7.95 -1.26 5.41
C VAL A 126 -6.96 -2.25 4.81
N PHE A 127 -5.96 -2.66 5.60
CA PHE A 127 -4.98 -3.66 5.17
C PHE A 127 -5.15 -4.96 5.95
N ALA A 128 -5.24 -6.08 5.25
CA ALA A 128 -5.44 -7.40 5.83
C ALA A 128 -4.26 -8.35 5.52
N VAL A 129 -3.84 -9.15 6.50
CA VAL A 129 -2.78 -10.15 6.35
C VAL A 129 -3.29 -11.51 6.84
N GLY A 130 -3.14 -12.56 6.04
CA GLY A 130 -3.66 -13.89 6.37
C GLY A 130 -3.69 -14.83 5.18
N HIS A 131 -4.32 -15.99 5.32
CA HIS A 131 -4.51 -16.90 4.18
C HIS A 131 -5.65 -16.46 3.28
N GLU A 132 -5.56 -16.74 1.98
CA GLU A 132 -6.60 -16.50 0.97
C GLU A 132 -7.98 -16.99 1.44
N SER A 133 -8.05 -18.19 2.04
CA SER A 133 -9.31 -18.77 2.53
C SER A 133 -9.98 -17.98 3.66
N SER A 134 -9.18 -17.25 4.44
CA SER A 134 -9.63 -16.46 5.58
C SER A 134 -9.93 -15.02 5.18
N LEU A 135 -9.19 -14.47 4.21
CA LEU A 135 -9.35 -13.09 3.74
C LEU A 135 -10.47 -12.95 2.69
N SER A 136 -10.54 -13.81 1.67
CA SER A 136 -11.46 -13.60 0.55
C SER A 136 -12.95 -13.52 0.92
N PRO A 137 -13.49 -14.34 1.86
CA PRO A 137 -14.88 -14.16 2.30
C PRO A 137 -15.11 -12.85 3.07
N PHE A 138 -14.06 -12.31 3.69
CA PHE A 138 -14.10 -11.09 4.48
C PHE A 138 -13.99 -9.84 3.60
N GLU A 139 -13.11 -9.84 2.58
CA GLU A 139 -12.83 -8.70 1.69
C GLU A 139 -14.12 -8.06 1.13
N ASP A 140 -14.92 -8.83 0.39
CA ASP A 140 -16.16 -8.36 -0.26
C ASP A 140 -17.25 -7.94 0.74
N ASP A 141 -17.36 -8.65 1.86
CA ASP A 141 -18.37 -8.36 2.88
C ASP A 141 -18.02 -7.09 3.67
N PHE A 142 -16.74 -6.92 4.02
CA PHE A 142 -16.27 -5.77 4.78
C PHE A 142 -16.35 -4.49 3.96
N ASP A 143 -15.94 -4.52 2.69
CA ASP A 143 -16.08 -3.36 1.80
C ASP A 143 -17.55 -2.96 1.65
N ARG A 144 -18.44 -3.91 1.35
CA ARG A 144 -19.88 -3.64 1.25
C ARG A 144 -20.47 -3.02 2.52
N ARG A 145 -20.03 -3.44 3.71
CA ARG A 145 -20.55 -2.94 5.00
C ARG A 145 -19.95 -1.59 5.41
N THR A 146 -18.69 -1.34 5.08
CA THR A 146 -17.93 -0.22 5.64
C THR A 146 -17.54 0.85 4.62
N GLY A 147 -17.67 0.55 3.32
CA GLY A 147 -17.20 1.36 2.21
C GLY A 147 -15.67 1.45 2.11
N ARG A 148 -14.95 0.52 2.76
CA ARG A 148 -13.49 0.47 2.76
C ARG A 148 -13.00 -0.74 2.00
N TYR A 149 -12.22 -0.48 0.97
CA TYR A 149 -11.56 -1.51 0.20
C TYR A 149 -10.50 -2.21 1.04
N VAL A 150 -10.46 -3.54 0.97
CA VAL A 150 -9.48 -4.35 1.69
C VAL A 150 -8.30 -4.62 0.77
N MET A 151 -7.16 -3.97 1.04
CA MET A 151 -5.87 -4.36 0.48
C MET A 151 -5.34 -5.55 1.27
N ALA A 152 -4.71 -6.54 0.63
CA ALA A 152 -4.43 -7.81 1.29
C ALA A 152 -3.08 -8.42 0.94
N MET A 153 -2.35 -8.86 1.97
CA MET A 153 -1.25 -9.80 1.85
C MET A 153 -1.73 -11.23 2.16
N LYS A 154 -1.78 -12.06 1.12
CA LYS A 154 -2.19 -13.47 1.17
C LYS A 154 -0.98 -14.36 1.38
N THR A 155 -0.69 -14.69 2.64
CA THR A 155 0.59 -15.30 3.07
C THR A 155 0.76 -16.78 2.70
N ASP A 156 -0.29 -17.42 2.19
CA ASP A 156 -0.28 -18.75 1.58
C ASP A 156 -0.12 -18.73 0.05
N VAL A 157 -0.24 -17.55 -0.56
CA VAL A 157 -0.11 -17.31 -2.01
C VAL A 157 1.20 -16.61 -2.34
N TRP A 158 1.59 -15.64 -1.53
CA TRP A 158 2.71 -14.75 -1.79
C TRP A 158 3.87 -14.91 -0.80
N PRO A 159 5.12 -14.67 -1.25
CA PRO A 159 6.30 -14.85 -0.42
C PRO A 159 6.39 -13.84 0.73
N PHE A 160 6.65 -14.35 1.93
CA PHE A 160 6.99 -13.57 3.11
C PHE A 160 8.46 -13.78 3.49
N PHE A 161 9.32 -12.85 3.05
CA PHE A 161 10.77 -12.86 3.31
C PHE A 161 11.18 -11.62 4.11
N PRO A 162 10.90 -11.58 5.43
CA PRO A 162 11.00 -10.34 6.22
C PRO A 162 12.41 -9.74 6.29
N ASP A 163 13.45 -10.53 6.04
CA ASP A 163 14.84 -10.02 6.04
C ASP A 163 15.17 -9.20 4.77
N TRP A 164 14.28 -9.18 3.76
CA TRP A 164 14.47 -8.40 2.54
C TRP A 164 14.34 -6.89 2.78
N ASN A 165 15.34 -6.12 2.33
CA ASN A 165 15.51 -4.70 2.69
C ASN A 165 15.51 -3.73 1.49
N GLY A 166 14.98 -4.16 0.34
CA GLY A 166 14.95 -3.32 -0.85
C GLY A 166 16.30 -3.16 -1.58
N ARG A 167 17.34 -3.91 -1.19
CA ARG A 167 18.70 -3.80 -1.76
C ARG A 167 19.26 -5.16 -2.19
N GLY A 168 20.42 -5.13 -2.84
CA GLY A 168 21.20 -6.34 -3.15
C GLY A 168 20.78 -7.11 -4.40
N PHE A 169 19.81 -6.62 -5.17
CA PHE A 169 19.45 -7.18 -6.47
C PHE A 169 20.18 -6.44 -7.61
N SER A 170 20.33 -7.11 -8.75
CA SER A 170 20.82 -6.48 -9.99
C SER A 170 19.74 -6.57 -11.05
N LEU A 171 19.52 -5.45 -11.74
CA LEU A 171 18.58 -5.34 -12.84
C LEU A 171 19.26 -4.73 -14.06
N LEU A 172 18.90 -5.19 -15.26
CA LEU A 172 19.33 -4.55 -16.51
C LEU A 172 18.27 -3.61 -17.09
N ARG A 173 17.00 -3.93 -16.89
CA ARG A 173 15.82 -3.13 -17.28
C ARG A 173 14.57 -3.67 -16.57
N ILE A 174 13.57 -2.82 -16.40
CA ILE A 174 12.20 -3.23 -16.09
C ILE A 174 11.52 -3.58 -17.42
N GLY A 175 11.28 -4.87 -17.68
CA GLY A 175 10.81 -5.34 -18.99
C GLY A 175 9.38 -5.88 -19.02
N SER A 176 8.76 -6.10 -17.86
CA SER A 176 7.43 -6.68 -17.75
C SER A 176 6.87 -6.46 -16.35
N SER A 177 5.55 -6.41 -16.24
CA SER A 177 4.84 -6.34 -14.96
C SER A 177 5.08 -7.55 -14.04
N LEU A 178 5.59 -8.67 -14.57
CA LEU A 178 5.94 -9.85 -13.79
C LEU A 178 7.27 -9.74 -13.04
N TRP A 179 8.05 -8.68 -13.27
CA TRP A 179 9.37 -8.57 -12.66
C TRP A 179 9.29 -8.26 -11.16
N ARG A 180 9.97 -9.08 -10.35
CA ARG A 180 10.28 -8.80 -8.94
C ARG A 180 11.75 -9.13 -8.65
N PRO A 181 12.39 -8.41 -7.71
CA PRO A 181 13.66 -8.84 -7.14
C PRO A 181 13.57 -10.25 -6.55
N PRO A 182 14.64 -11.06 -6.64
CA PRO A 182 14.68 -12.36 -5.97
C PRO A 182 14.49 -12.23 -4.46
N ASN A 183 13.71 -13.16 -3.89
CA ASN A 183 13.37 -13.20 -2.47
C ASN A 183 12.76 -11.89 -1.92
N MET A 184 12.10 -11.11 -2.78
CA MET A 184 11.35 -9.94 -2.33
C MET A 184 10.22 -10.39 -1.40
N ASN A 185 10.06 -9.67 -0.29
CA ASN A 185 8.88 -9.78 0.55
C ASN A 185 7.69 -9.10 -0.13
N ALA A 186 6.62 -9.83 -0.44
CA ALA A 186 5.46 -9.26 -1.12
C ALA A 186 4.77 -8.13 -0.33
N LEU A 187 4.95 -8.06 1.00
CA LEU A 187 4.46 -6.94 1.79
C LEU A 187 4.99 -5.57 1.32
N TRP A 188 6.22 -5.50 0.79
CA TRP A 188 6.75 -4.24 0.26
C TRP A 188 5.91 -3.70 -0.90
N GLU A 189 5.44 -4.61 -1.75
CA GLU A 189 4.56 -4.28 -2.86
C GLU A 189 3.17 -3.92 -2.37
N GLU A 190 2.54 -4.78 -1.56
CA GLU A 190 1.16 -4.58 -1.12
C GLU A 190 1.00 -3.32 -0.26
N CYS A 191 1.96 -3.03 0.63
CA CYS A 191 1.98 -1.78 1.40
C CYS A 191 2.17 -0.56 0.49
N PHE A 192 3.09 -0.63 -0.47
CA PHE A 192 3.32 0.46 -1.43
C PHE A 192 2.09 0.71 -2.31
N HIS A 193 1.50 -0.34 -2.90
CA HIS A 193 0.29 -0.27 -3.69
C HIS A 193 -0.88 0.34 -2.92
N THR A 194 -1.00 0.05 -1.63
CA THR A 194 -2.03 0.67 -0.77
C THR A 194 -1.84 2.18 -0.67
N VAL A 195 -0.60 2.65 -0.51
CA VAL A 195 -0.26 4.08 -0.44
C VAL A 195 -0.50 4.79 -1.77
N THR A 196 -0.08 4.19 -2.90
CA THR A 196 -0.26 4.80 -4.23
C THR A 196 -1.71 4.80 -4.69
N GLU A 197 -2.52 3.80 -4.32
CA GLU A 197 -3.97 3.81 -4.51
C GLU A 197 -4.64 4.96 -3.74
N ALA A 198 -4.18 5.20 -2.50
CA ALA A 198 -4.64 6.35 -1.74
C ALA A 198 -4.28 7.66 -2.43
N TYR A 199 -3.05 7.83 -2.93
CA TYR A 199 -2.65 8.99 -3.74
C TYR A 199 -3.51 9.18 -5.00
N ASN A 200 -3.71 8.13 -5.80
CA ASN A 200 -4.53 8.14 -7.00
C ASN A 200 -5.96 8.67 -6.75
N ARG A 201 -6.53 8.41 -5.57
CA ARG A 201 -7.88 8.88 -5.21
C ARG A 201 -8.00 10.36 -4.86
N HIS A 202 -6.92 11.01 -4.41
CA HIS A 202 -7.01 12.38 -3.88
C HIS A 202 -6.06 13.39 -4.53
N ARG A 203 -5.09 12.94 -5.33
CA ARG A 203 -4.17 13.79 -6.07
C ARG A 203 -4.36 13.60 -7.58
N PRO A 204 -4.93 14.58 -8.31
CA PRO A 204 -5.18 14.46 -9.74
C PRO A 204 -3.93 14.11 -10.57
N GLU A 205 -2.76 14.60 -10.15
CA GLU A 205 -1.47 14.28 -10.77
C GLU A 205 -1.07 12.81 -10.63
N TRP A 206 -1.66 12.10 -9.67
CA TRP A 206 -1.44 10.67 -9.42
C TRP A 206 -2.42 9.76 -10.16
N SER A 207 -3.23 10.29 -11.09
CA SER A 207 -4.23 9.49 -11.79
C SER A 207 -3.62 8.32 -12.56
N PHE A 208 -4.20 7.13 -12.37
CA PHE A 208 -3.86 5.91 -13.11
C PHE A 208 -4.54 5.81 -14.49
N SER A 209 -5.31 6.82 -14.91
CA SER A 209 -5.97 6.77 -16.21
C SER A 209 -4.96 6.73 -17.36
N PRO A 210 -5.34 6.24 -18.56
CA PRO A 210 -4.49 6.25 -19.74
C PRO A 210 -3.99 7.66 -20.11
N GLU A 211 -4.78 8.69 -19.80
CA GLU A 211 -4.45 10.10 -20.01
C GLU A 211 -3.57 10.68 -18.90
N GLY A 212 -3.42 10.01 -17.76
CA GLY A 212 -2.52 10.41 -16.67
C GLY A 212 -1.04 10.31 -17.06
N VAL A 213 -0.16 10.96 -16.29
CA VAL A 213 1.29 10.90 -16.57
C VAL A 213 1.82 9.46 -16.50
N PHE A 214 1.38 8.69 -15.51
CA PHE A 214 1.79 7.31 -15.32
C PHE A 214 1.26 6.40 -16.45
N GLY A 215 -0.03 6.53 -16.79
CA GLY A 215 -0.63 5.78 -17.89
C GLY A 215 0.05 6.06 -19.24
N ARG A 216 0.28 7.33 -19.58
CA ARG A 216 0.99 7.69 -20.83
C ARG A 216 2.43 7.18 -20.85
N SER A 217 3.14 7.22 -19.72
CA SER A 217 4.51 6.71 -19.64
C SER A 217 4.57 5.20 -19.84
N MET A 218 3.69 4.45 -19.16
CA MET A 218 3.60 3.00 -19.35
C MET A 218 3.22 2.64 -20.80
N GLN A 219 2.24 3.34 -21.37
CA GLN A 219 1.84 3.15 -22.77
C GLN A 219 3.01 3.40 -23.74
N ALA A 220 3.81 4.43 -23.51
CA ALA A 220 4.97 4.73 -24.34
C ALA A 220 6.03 3.63 -24.29
N ASP A 221 6.27 3.02 -23.11
CA ASP A 221 7.16 1.87 -23.00
C ASP A 221 6.58 0.61 -23.68
N ILE A 222 5.28 0.38 -23.59
CA ILE A 222 4.60 -0.74 -24.29
C ILE A 222 4.74 -0.57 -25.81
N GLU A 223 4.48 0.62 -26.35
CA GLU A 223 4.63 0.93 -27.77
C GLU A 223 6.07 0.78 -28.27
N ALA A 224 7.04 1.10 -27.41
CA ALA A 224 8.46 0.90 -27.67
C ALA A 224 8.93 -0.57 -27.47
N GLN A 225 8.02 -1.48 -27.10
CA GLN A 225 8.32 -2.88 -26.74
C GLN A 225 9.35 -2.99 -25.60
N ALA A 226 9.39 -1.99 -24.72
CA ALA A 226 10.26 -1.93 -23.56
C ALA A 226 9.59 -2.49 -22.29
N TYR A 227 8.26 -2.61 -22.28
CA TYR A 227 7.49 -3.13 -21.16
C TYR A 227 6.31 -4.00 -21.65
N ASP A 228 6.06 -5.11 -20.98
CA ASP A 228 4.95 -6.02 -21.28
C ASP A 228 4.00 -6.18 -20.09
N ILE A 229 2.69 -6.07 -20.37
CA ILE A 229 1.60 -6.34 -19.43
C ILE A 229 0.71 -7.51 -19.90
N GLU A 230 0.90 -7.99 -21.14
CA GLU A 230 0.02 -9.00 -21.72
C GLU A 230 0.25 -10.38 -21.12
N GLU A 231 1.49 -10.71 -20.73
CA GLU A 231 1.80 -12.00 -20.11
C GLU A 231 1.06 -12.17 -18.79
N GLN A 232 1.11 -11.16 -17.92
CA GLN A 232 0.40 -11.19 -16.64
C GLN A 232 -1.10 -11.24 -16.84
N ASN A 233 -1.64 -10.42 -17.76
CA ASN A 233 -3.07 -10.47 -18.06
C ASN A 233 -3.54 -11.86 -18.52
N ARG A 234 -2.70 -12.58 -19.28
CA ARG A 234 -3.00 -13.96 -19.68
C ARG A 234 -2.97 -14.93 -18.49
N LEU A 235 -1.99 -14.79 -17.59
CA LEU A 235 -1.87 -15.62 -16.39
C LEU A 235 -3.06 -15.43 -15.44
N GLU A 236 -3.58 -14.20 -15.39
CA GLU A 236 -4.74 -13.82 -14.59
C GLU A 236 -6.07 -13.96 -15.34
N GLY A 237 -6.07 -14.60 -16.53
CA GLY A 237 -7.30 -14.92 -17.25
C GLY A 237 -8.08 -13.71 -17.79
N GLY A 238 -7.41 -12.58 -18.01
CA GLY A 238 -8.02 -11.34 -18.48
C GLY A 238 -8.41 -10.36 -17.37
N HIS A 239 -8.04 -10.64 -16.12
CA HIS A 239 -8.40 -9.84 -14.95
C HIS A 239 -7.34 -8.79 -14.55
N TYR A 240 -6.21 -8.74 -15.25
CA TYR A 240 -5.18 -7.73 -15.00
C TYR A 240 -5.55 -6.43 -15.73
N ASP A 241 -6.17 -5.50 -15.02
CA ASP A 241 -6.64 -4.25 -15.59
C ASP A 241 -5.53 -3.19 -15.70
N TRP A 242 -5.88 -2.10 -16.39
CA TRP A 242 -4.98 -0.99 -16.65
C TRP A 242 -4.48 -0.29 -15.38
N SER A 243 -5.37 -0.08 -14.41
CA SER A 243 -5.03 0.63 -13.17
C SER A 243 -4.05 -0.19 -12.34
N THR A 244 -4.30 -1.49 -12.21
CA THR A 244 -3.37 -2.44 -11.58
C THR A 244 -2.03 -2.44 -12.29
N ALA A 245 -2.03 -2.44 -13.64
CA ALA A 245 -0.80 -2.37 -14.42
C ALA A 245 0.01 -1.08 -14.22
N VAL A 246 -0.67 0.06 -14.12
CA VAL A 246 -0.03 1.34 -13.82
C VAL A 246 0.56 1.35 -12.41
N ASN A 247 -0.18 0.85 -11.42
CA ASN A 247 0.30 0.80 -10.04
C ASN A 247 1.57 -0.07 -9.91
N GLU A 248 1.55 -1.24 -10.55
CA GLU A 248 2.71 -2.12 -10.65
C GLU A 248 3.91 -1.43 -11.31
N TYR A 249 3.68 -0.75 -12.42
CA TYR A 249 4.72 -0.04 -13.14
C TYR A 249 5.39 1.04 -12.27
N ILE A 250 4.60 1.80 -11.49
CA ILE A 250 5.11 2.78 -10.53
C ILE A 250 5.92 2.09 -9.44
N HIS A 251 5.41 1.00 -8.86
CA HIS A 251 6.07 0.23 -7.82
C HIS A 251 7.44 -0.30 -8.27
N GLN A 252 7.55 -0.87 -9.48
CA GLN A 252 8.82 -1.38 -10.00
C GLN A 252 9.86 -0.27 -10.19
N ILE A 253 9.42 0.91 -10.66
CA ILE A 253 10.28 2.09 -10.81
C ILE A 253 10.75 2.58 -9.44
N TRP A 254 9.85 2.62 -8.46
CA TRP A 254 10.17 2.97 -7.08
C TRP A 254 11.18 1.98 -6.46
N LEU A 255 11.00 0.67 -6.67
CA LEU A 255 11.96 -0.35 -6.23
C LEU A 255 13.35 -0.16 -6.85
N VAL A 256 13.41 0.16 -8.14
CA VAL A 256 14.68 0.47 -8.80
C VAL A 256 15.34 1.71 -8.18
N ASN A 257 14.56 2.72 -7.77
CA ASN A 257 15.08 3.86 -7.02
C ASN A 257 15.59 3.46 -5.63
N GLN A 258 14.80 2.71 -4.84
CA GLN A 258 15.18 2.18 -3.52
C GLN A 258 16.50 1.39 -3.60
N GLY A 259 16.68 0.60 -4.66
CA GLY A 259 17.88 -0.19 -4.92
C GLY A 259 19.06 0.62 -5.47
N GLY A 260 18.94 1.93 -5.67
CA GLY A 260 19.99 2.80 -6.21
C GLY A 260 20.32 2.56 -7.68
N GLN A 261 19.38 2.02 -8.46
CA GLN A 261 19.60 1.53 -9.83
C GLN A 261 18.89 2.36 -10.90
N ALA A 262 18.50 3.61 -10.61
CA ALA A 262 17.73 4.48 -11.52
C ALA A 262 18.33 4.64 -12.94
N ALA A 263 19.63 4.37 -13.13
CA ALA A 263 20.29 4.39 -14.43
C ALA A 263 19.77 3.32 -15.42
N VAL A 264 19.04 2.30 -14.96
CA VAL A 264 18.47 1.24 -15.82
C VAL A 264 17.09 1.61 -16.38
N LEU A 265 16.52 2.72 -15.92
CA LEU A 265 15.18 3.17 -16.30
C LEU A 265 15.17 3.77 -17.70
N THR A 266 14.07 3.55 -18.44
CA THR A 266 13.81 4.22 -19.71
C THR A 266 13.46 5.70 -19.52
N ALA A 267 13.45 6.50 -20.58
CA ALA A 267 13.04 7.90 -20.49
C ALA A 267 11.58 8.08 -19.96
N PRO A 268 10.57 7.29 -20.42
CA PRO A 268 9.23 7.31 -19.80
C PRO A 268 9.24 6.97 -18.30
N GLN A 269 10.02 5.95 -17.88
CA GLN A 269 10.14 5.55 -16.47
C GLN A 269 10.81 6.62 -15.61
N ILE A 270 11.81 7.33 -16.15
CA ILE A 270 12.40 8.49 -15.47
C ILE A 270 11.34 9.58 -15.26
N GLY A 271 10.47 9.83 -16.24
CA GLY A 271 9.36 10.77 -16.09
C GLY A 271 8.42 10.39 -14.93
N VAL A 272 8.14 9.09 -14.74
CA VAL A 272 7.36 8.60 -13.59
C VAL A 272 8.12 8.81 -12.28
N LEU A 273 9.42 8.50 -12.25
CA LEU A 273 10.27 8.71 -11.07
C LEU A 273 10.34 10.19 -10.67
N ASP A 274 10.39 11.10 -11.64
CA ASP A 274 10.43 12.54 -11.38
C ASP A 274 9.12 13.04 -10.76
N VAL A 275 7.96 12.48 -11.16
CA VAL A 275 6.67 12.78 -10.51
C VAL A 275 6.67 12.31 -9.05
N MET A 276 7.15 11.10 -8.77
CA MET A 276 7.28 10.60 -7.40
C MET A 276 8.16 11.52 -6.55
N LYS A 277 9.35 11.88 -7.04
CA LYS A 277 10.29 12.78 -6.34
C LYS A 277 9.75 14.19 -6.13
N ALA A 278 8.93 14.67 -7.06
CA ALA A 278 8.34 16.00 -6.97
C ALA A 278 7.09 16.05 -6.06
N THR A 279 6.53 14.90 -5.69
CA THR A 279 5.34 14.81 -4.84
C THR A 279 5.72 15.08 -3.38
N PRO A 280 5.26 16.18 -2.75
CA PRO A 280 5.57 16.46 -1.35
C PRO A 280 5.04 15.36 -0.42
N GLY A 281 5.90 14.89 0.48
CA GLY A 281 5.59 13.84 1.45
C GLY A 281 5.53 12.41 0.88
N PHE A 282 5.85 12.22 -0.41
CA PHE A 282 5.85 10.88 -0.99
C PHE A 282 7.08 10.08 -0.54
N PRO A 283 6.92 8.84 -0.03
CA PRO A 283 8.03 8.05 0.46
C PRO A 283 8.90 7.52 -0.69
N MET A 284 10.08 8.12 -0.87
CA MET A 284 11.05 7.68 -1.89
C MET A 284 11.90 6.48 -1.46
N SER A 285 11.74 6.04 -0.22
CA SER A 285 12.36 4.85 0.35
C SER A 285 11.45 4.20 1.38
N MET A 286 11.71 2.93 1.69
CA MET A 286 11.07 2.22 2.77
C MET A 286 12.14 1.49 3.58
N ASP A 287 11.95 1.46 4.89
CA ASP A 287 12.73 0.67 5.83
C ASP A 287 11.86 -0.45 6.41
N LYS A 288 12.41 -1.66 6.41
CA LYS A 288 11.74 -2.82 7.03
C LYS A 288 11.82 -2.78 8.56
N ASP A 289 12.76 -2.01 9.11
CA ASP A 289 13.07 -1.92 10.53
C ASP A 289 12.79 -0.49 11.03
N ALA A 290 11.61 0.07 10.71
CA ALA A 290 11.23 1.43 11.12
C ALA A 290 11.53 1.66 12.61
N GLU A 291 12.39 2.63 12.95
CA GLU A 291 12.83 2.83 14.34
C GLU A 291 11.65 3.30 15.21
N ARG A 292 10.70 4.01 14.61
CA ARG A 292 9.47 4.49 15.26
C ARG A 292 8.23 3.91 14.62
N SER A 293 7.50 3.12 15.39
CA SER A 293 6.16 2.71 15.00
C SER A 293 5.17 3.85 15.23
N LEU A 294 4.44 4.23 14.18
CA LEU A 294 3.29 5.14 14.28
C LEU A 294 2.03 4.44 14.80
N ALA A 295 2.05 3.11 14.87
CA ALA A 295 0.86 2.31 15.08
C ALA A 295 0.53 2.09 16.56
N VAL A 296 -0.77 2.00 16.85
CA VAL A 296 -1.31 1.60 18.15
C VAL A 296 -1.96 0.24 18.01
N ARG A 297 -1.56 -0.72 18.87
CA ARG A 297 -2.22 -2.02 18.96
C ARG A 297 -3.61 -1.87 19.59
N VAL A 298 -4.60 -2.47 18.95
CA VAL A 298 -6.02 -2.47 19.35
C VAL A 298 -6.42 -3.84 19.90
N ARG A 299 -5.89 -4.92 19.31
CA ARG A 299 -6.09 -6.32 19.70
C ARG A 299 -4.81 -7.08 19.35
#